data_AF-A0A3D2N5D8-F1
#
_entry.id   AF-A0A3D2N5D8-F1
#
_cell.length_a   1.000
_cell.length_b   1.000
_cell.length_c   1.000
_cell.angle_alpha   90.00
_cell.angle_beta   90.00
_cell.angle_gamma   90.00
#
_symmetry.space_group_name_H-M   'P 1'
#
loop_
_entity.id
_entity.type
_entity.pdbx_description
1 polymer ?
#
loop_
_entity_poly.entity_id
_entity_poly.type
_entity_poly.pdbx_seq_one_letter_code
_entity_poly.pdbx_strand_id
1 'polypeptide(L)'
;QKAMLVNSVLENFPDKKLVAASGMAGLGSANSIVTKRIARNFWLCGDGKSDVNEGLGLISARVAVCAAHQATMVLRIISGKDEA
;
A
#
# COMPACT_ATOMS: atom_id res chain seq x y z
N GLN A 1 14.53 -0.09 -2.21
CA GLN A 1 14.51 1.16 -1.42
C GLN A 1 13.26 1.32 -0.53
N LYS A 2 12.02 1.15 -1.03
CA LYS A 2 10.80 1.28 -0.19
C LYS A 2 10.78 0.40 1.06
N ALA A 3 11.16 -0.87 0.93
CA ALA A 3 11.21 -1.81 2.05
C ALA A 3 12.17 -1.35 3.16
N MET A 4 13.30 -0.72 2.81
CA MET A 4 14.24 -0.18 3.80
C MET A 4 13.58 0.92 4.63
N LEU A 5 12.88 1.87 4.00
CA LEU A 5 12.18 2.94 4.73
C LEU A 5 11.08 2.39 5.64
N VAL A 6 10.30 1.42 5.14
CA VAL A 6 9.27 0.74 5.93
C VAL A 6 9.90 0.08 7.16
N ASN A 7 10.97 -0.69 6.98
CA ASN A 7 11.65 -1.38 8.08
C ASN A 7 12.22 -0.39 9.08
N SER A 8 12.91 0.66 8.63
CA SER A 8 13.45 1.69 9.52
C SER A 8 12.36 2.36 10.36
N VAL A 9 11.18 2.64 9.78
CA VAL A 9 10.07 3.20 10.54
C VAL A 9 9.54 2.20 11.56
N LEU A 10 9.35 0.94 11.18
CA LEU A 10 8.83 -0.09 12.09
C LEU A 10 9.81 -0.42 13.23
N GLU A 11 11.11 -0.36 12.98
CA GLU A 11 12.17 -0.60 13.97
C GLU A 11 12.32 0.58 14.94
N ASN A 12 12.35 1.81 14.43
CA ASN A 12 12.62 3.00 15.25
C ASN A 12 11.35 3.61 15.87
N PHE A 13 10.17 3.30 15.34
CA PHE A 13 8.89 3.82 15.79
C PHE A 13 7.84 2.71 15.94
N PRO A 14 8.07 1.71 16.81
CA PRO A 14 7.24 0.50 16.88
C PRO A 14 5.77 0.76 17.21
N ASP A 15 5.46 1.87 17.88
CA ASP A 15 4.09 2.27 18.24
C ASP A 15 3.36 3.06 17.15
N LYS A 16 4.05 3.47 16.09
CA LYS A 16 3.45 4.23 14.99
C LYS A 16 2.83 3.29 13.97
N LYS A 17 1.63 3.62 13.53
CA LYS A 17 0.91 2.91 12.46
C LYS A 17 1.42 3.39 11.11
N LEU A 18 1.73 2.45 10.22
CA LEU A 18 2.30 2.70 8.91
C LEU A 18 1.42 2.10 7.81
N VAL A 19 1.06 2.92 6.82
CA VAL A 19 0.36 2.47 5.61
C VAL A 19 1.24 2.75 4.40
N ALA A 20 1.61 1.72 3.66
CA ALA A 20 2.48 1.83 2.47
C ALA A 20 1.81 1.23 1.22
N ALA A 21 2.48 1.37 0.07
CA ALA A 21 2.08 0.74 -1.18
C ALA A 21 3.19 -0.16 -1.75
N SER A 22 2.83 -1.31 -2.31
CA SER A 22 3.79 -2.29 -2.87
C SER A 22 4.50 -1.81 -4.14
N GLY A 23 3.97 -0.78 -4.80
CA GLY A 23 4.28 -0.53 -6.21
C GLY A 23 3.39 -1.38 -7.11
N MET A 24 3.07 -0.84 -8.29
CA MET A 24 2.16 -1.44 -9.26
C MET A 24 2.28 -0.75 -10.62
N ALA A 25 2.10 -1.49 -11.71
CA ALA A 25 2.21 -0.99 -13.08
C ALA A 25 1.25 -1.72 -14.03
N GLY A 26 1.12 -1.24 -15.27
CA GLY A 26 0.29 -1.87 -16.31
C GLY A 26 -1.22 -1.77 -16.08
N LEU A 27 -1.99 -2.36 -17.00
CA LEU A 27 -3.45 -2.19 -17.15
C LEU A 27 -4.30 -3.30 -16.53
N GLY A 28 -3.76 -4.05 -15.58
CA GLY A 28 -4.53 -5.06 -14.84
C GLY A 28 -5.74 -4.47 -14.12
N SER A 29 -6.75 -5.30 -13.83
CA SER A 29 -7.97 -4.86 -13.13
C SER A 29 -7.64 -4.12 -11.82
N ALA A 30 -8.21 -2.94 -11.64
CA ALA A 30 -8.07 -2.17 -10.39
C ALA A 30 -8.65 -2.91 -9.18
N ASN A 31 -9.60 -3.83 -9.39
CA ASN A 31 -10.18 -4.64 -8.32
C ASN A 31 -9.18 -5.63 -7.70
N SER A 32 -8.02 -5.84 -8.33
CA SER A 32 -6.92 -6.62 -7.71
C SER A 32 -6.13 -5.83 -6.67
N ILE A 33 -6.32 -4.52 -6.60
CA ILE A 33 -5.69 -3.65 -5.60
C ILE A 33 -6.42 -3.87 -4.28
N VAL A 34 -5.69 -4.31 -3.27
CA VAL A 34 -6.26 -4.62 -1.96
C VAL A 34 -5.38 -4.02 -0.87
N THR A 35 -5.99 -3.76 0.28
CA THR A 35 -5.29 -3.39 1.50
C THR A 35 -5.11 -4.64 2.34
N LYS A 36 -3.88 -4.93 2.76
CA LYS A 36 -3.57 -6.07 3.64
C LYS A 36 -2.85 -5.59 4.89
N ARG A 37 -3.25 -6.09 6.05
CA ARG A 37 -2.47 -5.94 7.28
C ARG A 37 -1.33 -6.96 7.24
N ILE A 38 -0.09 -6.47 7.20
CA ILE A 38 1.12 -7.30 7.12
C ILE A 38 1.68 -7.58 8.51
N ALA A 39 1.58 -6.60 9.42
CA ALA A 39 1.95 -6.74 10.83
C ALA A 39 1.01 -5.88 11.70
N ARG A 40 1.16 -5.97 13.02
CA ARG A 40 0.30 -5.24 13.99
C ARG A 40 0.12 -3.77 13.61
N ASN A 41 1.19 -3.07 13.26
CA ASN A 41 1.17 -1.64 12.93
C ASN A 41 1.50 -1.35 11.46
N PHE A 42 1.36 -2.34 10.57
CA PHE A 42 1.75 -2.18 9.17
C PHE A 42 0.69 -2.70 8.20
N TRP A 43 0.26 -1.82 7.28
CA TRP A 43 -0.66 -2.11 6.19
C TRP A 43 -0.02 -1.81 4.85
N LEU A 44 -0.27 -2.68 3.86
CA LEU A 44 0.25 -2.56 2.51
C LEU A 44 -0.90 -2.57 1.50
N CYS A 45 -0.94 -1.56 0.65
CA CYS A 45 -1.91 -1.43 -0.44
C CYS A 45 -1.25 -1.77 -1.78
N GLY A 46 -1.95 -2.51 -2.65
CA GLY A 46 -1.46 -2.82 -3.99
C GLY A 46 -2.02 -4.11 -4.55
N ASP A 47 -1.60 -4.45 -5.78
CA ASP A 47 -2.00 -5.69 -6.43
C ASP A 47 -1.06 -6.88 -6.13
N GLY A 48 0.11 -6.61 -5.55
CA GLY A 48 1.11 -7.60 -5.15
C GLY A 48 1.71 -8.42 -6.29
N LYS A 49 1.51 -8.03 -7.56
CA LYS A 49 1.92 -8.86 -8.71
C LYS A 49 2.39 -8.08 -9.93
N SER A 50 1.91 -6.85 -10.15
CA SER A 50 2.23 -6.11 -11.36
C SER A 50 3.47 -5.26 -11.15
N ASP A 51 4.46 -5.43 -12.02
CA ASP A 51 5.68 -4.63 -12.02
C ASP A 51 5.86 -3.94 -13.38
N VAL A 52 6.75 -2.95 -13.42
CA VAL A 52 7.11 -2.25 -14.65
C VAL A 52 7.84 -3.23 -15.58
N ASN A 53 7.18 -3.60 -16.68
CA ASN A 53 7.77 -4.43 -17.72
C ASN A 53 8.00 -3.59 -18.99
N GLU A 54 8.79 -4.11 -19.94
CA GLU A 54 9.32 -3.42 -21.14
C GLU A 54 8.31 -2.77 -22.11
N GLY A 55 7.01 -2.71 -21.78
CA GLY A 55 6.00 -1.99 -22.58
C GLY A 55 4.92 -1.26 -21.81
N LEU A 56 4.80 -1.45 -20.49
CA LEU A 56 3.72 -0.86 -19.68
C LEU A 56 4.25 -0.37 -18.34
N GLY A 57 4.40 0.95 -18.24
CA GLY A 57 4.84 1.64 -17.04
C GLY A 57 3.73 1.85 -16.01
N LEU A 58 3.92 2.85 -15.16
CA LEU A 58 2.95 3.26 -14.15
C LEU A 58 1.69 3.83 -14.82
N ILE A 59 0.52 3.37 -14.38
CA ILE A 59 -0.77 3.86 -14.89
C ILE A 59 -1.42 4.73 -13.82
N SER A 60 -1.61 6.03 -14.12
CA SER A 60 -2.12 7.03 -13.18
C SER A 60 -3.45 6.63 -12.52
N ALA A 61 -4.38 6.08 -13.29
CA ALA A 61 -5.68 5.63 -12.78
C ALA A 61 -5.53 4.56 -11.69
N ARG A 62 -4.64 3.59 -11.89
CA ARG A 62 -4.40 2.52 -10.92
C ARG A 62 -3.65 3.03 -9.68
N VAL A 63 -2.70 3.94 -9.89
CA VAL A 63 -2.02 4.65 -8.80
C VAL A 63 -3.03 5.43 -7.94
N ALA A 64 -4.00 6.10 -8.55
CA ALA A 64 -5.04 6.83 -7.84
C ALA A 64 -5.92 5.90 -6.98
N VAL A 65 -6.30 4.72 -7.49
CA VAL A 65 -7.06 3.73 -6.71
C VAL A 65 -6.24 3.23 -5.52
N CYS A 66 -4.96 2.90 -5.71
CA CYS A 66 -4.11 2.47 -4.60
C CYS A 66 -3.91 3.57 -3.54
N ALA A 67 -3.76 4.83 -3.96
CA ALA A 67 -3.71 5.97 -3.06
C ALA A 67 -5.03 6.13 -2.28
N ALA A 68 -6.18 5.92 -2.92
CA ALA A 68 -7.48 5.93 -2.26
C ALA A 68 -7.63 4.80 -1.22
N HIS A 69 -7.09 3.60 -1.50
CA HIS A 69 -6.98 2.53 -0.51
C HIS A 69 -6.14 2.96 0.71
N GLN A 70 -4.98 3.58 0.49
CA GLN A 70 -4.13 4.06 1.58
C GLN A 70 -4.84 5.13 2.42
N ALA A 71 -5.45 6.13 1.78
CA ALA A 71 -6.17 7.20 2.45
C ALA A 71 -7.36 6.67 3.27
N THR A 72 -8.14 5.76 2.68
CA THR A 72 -9.26 5.11 3.38
C THR A 72 -8.77 4.34 4.60
N MET A 73 -7.65 3.63 4.50
CA MET A 73 -7.11 2.89 5.63
C MET A 73 -6.59 3.81 6.74
N VAL A 74 -6.00 4.95 6.39
CA VAL A 74 -5.62 5.98 7.38
C VAL A 74 -6.84 6.51 8.11
N LEU A 75 -7.93 6.85 7.40
CA LEU A 75 -9.18 7.30 8.02
C LEU A 75 -9.78 6.24 8.94
N ARG A 76 -9.77 4.98 8.52
CA ARG A 76 -10.19 3.83 9.33
C ARG A 76 -9.37 3.69 10.61
N ILE A 77 -8.04 3.79 10.51
CA ILE A 77 -7.12 3.77 11.66
C ILE A 77 -7.44 4.89 12.66
N ILE A 78 -7.66 6.11 12.18
CA ILE A 78 -8.02 7.27 13.02
C ILE A 78 -9.37 7.03 13.70
N SER A 79 -10.28 6.35 13.02
CA SER A 79 -11.62 6.01 13.53
C SER A 79 -11.64 4.74 14.40
N GLY A 80 -10.49 4.13 14.71
CA GLY A 80 -10.40 2.91 15.51
C GLY A 80 -10.79 1.61 14.81
N LYS A 81 -10.93 1.60 13.47
CA LYS A 81 -11.32 0.45 12.64
C LYS A 81 -10.11 -0.15 11.90
N ASP A 82 -9.10 -0.61 12.63
CA ASP A 82 -7.79 -0.97 12.08
C ASP A 82 -7.71 -2.39 11.45
N GLU A 83 -8.83 -3.10 11.41
CA GLU A 83 -9.02 -4.29 10.60
C GLU A 83 -8.93 -3.99 9.09
N ALA A 84 -8.20 -4.86 8.38
CA ALA A 84 -7.96 -4.80 6.94
C ALA A 84 -8.80 -5.85 6.20
#